data_AF-A0A8C6M437-F1
#
_entry.id   AF-A0A8C6M437-F1
#
_cell.length_a   1.000
_cell.length_b   1.000
_cell.length_c   1.000
_cell.angle_alpha   90.00
_cell.angle_beta   90.00
_cell.angle_gamma   90.00
#
_symmetry.space_group_name_H-M   'P 1'
#
loop_
_entity.id
_entity.type
_entity.pdbx_description
1 polymer ?
#
loop_
_entity_poly.entity_id
_entity_poly.type
_entity_poly.pdbx_seq_one_letter_code
_entity_poly.pdbx_strand_id
1 'polypeptide(L)'
;MGFLQLLKSQFLSHLFICYVFLLSGLIVNLLQLCTLPLWLVSKQLARRINIRLCYCIASQLVATLEWWSGTECTLYTDPKSYPLYGKENAIVVLNHSFEIDFLCGWTFCDRFGVLGVRKLRITTLYLPQSGGVLPVSIGLRKYK
;
A
#
# COMPACT_ATOMS: atom_id res chain seq x y z
N MET A 1 11.19 -23.87 13.99
CA MET A 1 10.31 -22.67 13.97
C MET A 1 10.70 -21.59 15.01
N GLY A 2 11.41 -21.90 16.11
CA GLY A 2 11.71 -20.89 17.15
C GLY A 2 12.82 -19.86 16.84
N PHE A 3 13.88 -20.21 16.10
CA PHE A 3 15.02 -19.31 15.89
C PHE A 3 14.70 -18.11 14.98
N LEU A 4 13.91 -18.32 13.93
CA LEU A 4 13.43 -17.25 13.05
C LEU A 4 12.46 -16.30 13.76
N GLN A 5 11.60 -16.81 14.64
CA GLN A 5 10.72 -15.98 15.47
C GLN A 5 11.51 -15.18 16.51
N LEU A 6 12.55 -15.79 17.11
CA LEU A 6 13.46 -15.10 18.02
C LEU A 6 14.23 -13.97 17.32
N LEU A 7 14.73 -14.22 16.10
CA LEU A 7 15.39 -13.22 15.25
C LEU A 7 14.44 -12.08 14.85
N LYS A 8 13.20 -12.40 14.45
CA LYS A 8 12.16 -11.39 14.16
C LYS A 8 11.81 -10.57 15.39
N SER A 9 11.92 -11.13 16.60
CA SER A 9 11.69 -10.41 17.85
C SER A 9 12.87 -9.54 18.30
N GLN A 10 14.06 -9.70 17.70
CA GLN A 10 15.21 -8.87 18.04
C GLN A 10 15.02 -7.46 17.49
N PHE A 11 15.20 -6.47 18.36
CA PHE A 11 15.17 -5.04 18.01
C PHE A 11 16.09 -4.71 16.83
N LEU A 12 17.22 -5.40 16.72
CA LEU A 12 18.20 -5.22 15.66
C LEU A 12 17.64 -5.52 14.25
N SER A 13 16.72 -6.49 14.15
CA SER A 13 16.12 -6.87 12.87
C SER A 13 15.12 -5.80 12.38
N HIS A 14 14.34 -5.24 13.30
CA HIS A 14 13.47 -4.09 13.03
C HIS A 14 14.27 -2.86 12.62
N LEU A 15 15.39 -2.58 13.31
CA LEU A 15 16.30 -1.48 12.94
C LEU A 15 16.86 -1.65 11.53
N PHE A 16 17.26 -2.86 11.16
CA PHE A 16 17.78 -3.13 9.82
C PHE A 16 16.72 -2.87 8.73
N ILE A 17 15.47 -3.31 8.95
CA ILE A 17 14.36 -3.04 8.02
C ILE A 17 14.08 -1.55 7.90
N CYS A 18 14.04 -0.84 9.03
CA CYS A 18 13.89 0.62 9.04
C CYS A 18 15.03 1.30 8.28
N TYR A 19 16.27 0.86 8.46
CA TYR A 19 17.43 1.39 7.74
C TYR A 19 17.32 1.19 6.23
N VAL A 20 16.97 -0.02 5.78
CA VAL A 20 16.78 -0.33 4.35
C VAL A 20 15.65 0.50 3.76
N PHE A 21 14.53 0.66 4.48
CA PHE A 21 13.42 1.49 4.05
C PHE A 21 13.78 2.98 3.96
N LEU A 22 14.54 3.51 4.91
CA LEU A 22 15.02 4.89 4.88
C LEU A 22 16.00 5.13 3.73
N LEU A 23 16.94 4.19 3.52
CA LEU A 23 17.92 4.28 2.45
C LEU A 23 17.24 4.20 1.07
N SER A 24 16.30 3.27 0.89
CA SER A 24 15.54 3.15 -0.36
C SER A 24 14.69 4.39 -0.62
N GLY A 25 14.04 4.93 0.42
CA GLY A 25 13.27 6.18 0.34
C GLY A 25 14.13 7.37 -0.04
N LEU A 26 15.35 7.46 0.49
CA LEU A 26 16.31 8.50 0.12
C LEU A 26 16.74 8.39 -1.34
N ILE A 27 17.09 7.18 -1.81
CA ILE A 27 17.45 6.93 -3.21
C ILE A 27 16.30 7.30 -4.14
N VAL A 28 15.08 6.90 -3.81
CA VAL A 28 13.89 7.23 -4.62
C VAL A 28 13.62 8.73 -4.64
N ASN A 29 13.75 9.44 -3.51
CA ASN A 29 13.61 10.90 -3.48
C ASN A 29 14.68 11.60 -4.33
N LEU A 30 15.93 11.11 -4.32
CA LEU A 30 16.97 11.62 -5.21
C LEU A 30 16.62 11.39 -6.69
N LEU A 31 16.12 10.20 -7.04
CA LEU A 31 15.65 9.92 -8.41
C LEU A 31 14.47 10.82 -8.79
N GLN A 32 13.53 11.08 -7.89
CA GLN A 32 12.43 12.02 -8.12
C GLN A 32 12.96 13.44 -8.37
N LEU A 33 13.98 13.88 -7.62
CA LEU A 33 14.65 15.16 -7.86
C LEU A 33 15.33 15.22 -9.22
N CYS A 34 16.00 14.14 -9.63
CA CYS A 34 16.59 14.02 -10.98
C CYS A 34 15.54 13.99 -12.11
N THR A 35 14.28 13.66 -11.82
CA THR A 35 13.19 13.71 -12.81
C THR A 35 12.51 15.08 -12.92
N LEU A 36 12.85 16.05 -12.05
CA LEU A 36 12.32 17.42 -12.13
C LEU A 36 12.68 18.14 -13.44
N PRO A 37 13.90 18.06 -13.98
CA PRO A 37 14.22 18.64 -15.29
C PRO A 37 13.44 17.99 -16.44
N LEU A 38 13.18 16.68 -16.36
CA LEU A 38 12.34 15.97 -17.33
C LEU A 38 10.90 16.49 -17.39
N TRP A 39 10.42 17.12 -16.31
CA TRP A 39 9.09 17.72 -16.25
C TRP A 39 8.92 18.86 -17.26
N LEU A 40 9.99 19.62 -17.52
CA LEU A 40 9.98 20.73 -18.49
C LEU A 40 9.85 20.23 -19.94
N VAL A 41 10.37 19.03 -20.23
CA VAL A 41 10.31 18.43 -21.57
C VAL A 41 8.99 17.71 -21.80
N SER A 42 8.53 16.89 -20.84
CA SER A 42 7.22 16.26 -20.94
C SER A 42 6.61 15.92 -19.58
N LYS A 43 5.45 16.52 -19.32
CA LYS A 43 4.70 16.28 -18.08
C LYS A 43 4.22 14.83 -17.94
N GLN A 44 4.00 14.14 -19.06
CA GLN A 44 3.49 12.77 -19.09
C GLN A 44 4.56 11.74 -18.71
N LEU A 45 5.80 11.87 -19.19
CA LEU A 45 6.87 10.93 -18.83
C LEU A 45 7.28 11.09 -17.37
N ALA A 46 7.43 12.34 -16.89
CA ALA A 46 7.74 12.62 -15.49
C ALA A 46 6.69 12.00 -14.54
N ARG A 47 5.39 12.09 -14.89
CA ARG A 47 4.32 11.44 -14.11
C ARG A 47 4.42 9.92 -14.13
N ARG A 48 4.69 9.29 -15.27
CA ARG A 48 4.83 7.83 -15.37
C ARG A 48 6.01 7.33 -14.54
N ILE A 49 7.14 8.04 -14.56
CA ILE A 49 8.33 7.68 -13.79
C ILE A 49 8.05 7.83 -12.29
N ASN A 50 7.48 8.96 -11.84
CA ASN A 50 7.15 9.18 -10.43
C ASN A 50 6.18 8.15 -9.88
N ILE A 51 5.21 7.73 -10.69
CA ILE A 51 4.28 6.65 -10.35
C ILE A 51 5.02 5.33 -10.10
N ARG A 52 5.98 4.97 -10.97
CA ARG A 52 6.79 3.75 -10.81
C ARG A 52 7.71 3.84 -9.59
N LEU A 53 8.32 5.00 -9.36
CA LEU A 53 9.14 5.26 -8.18
C LEU A 53 8.34 5.15 -6.88
N CYS A 54 7.12 5.70 -6.86
CA CYS A 54 6.21 5.57 -5.71
C CYS A 54 5.78 4.12 -5.48
N TYR A 55 5.50 3.38 -6.55
CA TYR A 55 5.21 1.94 -6.49
C TYR A 55 6.35 1.16 -5.80
N CYS A 56 7.62 1.48 -6.10
CA CYS A 56 8.78 0.81 -5.48
C CYS A 56 8.90 1.03 -3.96
N ILE A 57 8.47 2.18 -3.43
CA ILE A 57 8.44 2.41 -1.97
C ILE A 57 7.23 1.69 -1.37
N ALA A 58 6.06 1.86 -1.98
CA ALA A 58 4.83 1.27 -1.48
C ALA A 58 4.90 -0.27 -1.43
N SER A 59 5.55 -0.92 -2.41
CA SER A 59 5.76 -2.37 -2.42
C SER A 59 6.63 -2.86 -1.24
N GLN A 60 7.55 -2.03 -0.73
CA GLN A 60 8.35 -2.40 0.45
C GLN A 60 7.49 -2.44 1.72
N LEU A 61 6.52 -1.53 1.85
CA LEU A 61 5.56 -1.53 2.96
C LEU A 61 4.62 -2.73 2.88
N VAL A 62 4.10 -3.04 1.68
CA VAL A 62 3.27 -4.23 1.42
C VAL A 62 4.02 -5.51 1.77
N ALA A 63 5.27 -5.65 1.30
CA ALA A 63 6.11 -6.80 1.60
C ALA A 63 6.40 -6.92 3.11
N THR A 64 6.60 -5.81 3.81
CA THR A 64 6.78 -5.83 5.27
C THR A 64 5.51 -6.30 5.98
N LEU A 65 4.32 -5.95 5.50
CA LEU A 65 3.06 -6.43 6.09
C LEU A 65 2.86 -7.94 5.89
N GLU A 66 2.95 -8.40 4.64
CA GLU A 66 2.64 -9.80 4.31
C GLU A 66 3.79 -10.73 4.72
N TRP A 67 5.02 -10.41 4.36
CA TRP A 67 6.18 -11.30 4.55
C TRP A 67 6.82 -11.18 5.95
N TRP A 68 6.99 -9.95 6.44
CA TRP A 68 7.65 -9.74 7.74
C TRP A 68 6.68 -9.96 8.91
N SER A 69 5.50 -9.34 8.89
CA SER A 69 4.50 -9.52 9.95
C SER A 69 3.73 -10.85 9.85
N GLY A 70 3.72 -11.51 8.68
CA GLY A 70 2.94 -12.73 8.46
C GLY A 70 1.43 -12.48 8.53
N THR A 71 1.02 -11.25 8.20
CA THR A 71 -0.38 -10.83 8.25
C THR A 71 -1.04 -11.16 6.91
N GLU A 72 -2.06 -12.01 6.93
CA GLU A 72 -2.89 -12.29 5.77
C GLU A 72 -4.08 -11.31 5.74
N CYS A 73 -4.18 -10.55 4.64
CA CYS A 73 -5.31 -9.67 4.36
C CYS A 73 -6.31 -10.41 3.46
N THR A 74 -7.50 -10.73 4.00
CA THR A 74 -8.59 -11.35 3.25
C THR A 74 -9.66 -10.32 2.94
N LEU A 75 -10.01 -10.18 1.65
CA LEU A 75 -11.04 -9.27 1.19
C LEU A 75 -12.39 -10.00 1.07
N TYR A 76 -13.40 -9.52 1.79
CA TYR A 76 -14.78 -9.99 1.64
C TYR A 76 -15.57 -8.99 0.79
N THR A 77 -16.11 -9.49 -0.31
CA THR A 77 -16.90 -8.71 -1.27
C THR A 77 -17.98 -9.58 -1.93
N ASP A 78 -18.99 -8.94 -2.51
CA ASP A 78 -19.94 -9.59 -3.42
C ASP A 78 -19.21 -10.04 -4.71
N PRO A 79 -19.34 -11.32 -5.14
CA PRO A 79 -18.77 -11.82 -6.40
C PRO A 79 -19.08 -10.95 -7.62
N LYS A 80 -20.23 -10.26 -7.64
CA LYS A 80 -20.63 -9.37 -8.74
C LYS A 80 -19.77 -8.11 -8.84
N SER A 81 -19.23 -7.63 -7.72
CA SER A 81 -18.43 -6.40 -7.66
C SER A 81 -16.94 -6.64 -7.88
N TYR A 82 -16.46 -7.86 -7.61
CA TYR A 82 -15.06 -8.25 -7.82
C TYR A 82 -14.47 -7.88 -9.20
N PRO A 83 -15.15 -8.11 -10.36
CA PRO A 83 -14.57 -7.79 -11.67
C PRO A 83 -14.44 -6.29 -11.97
N LEU A 84 -15.03 -5.42 -11.15
CA LEU A 84 -14.97 -3.96 -11.26
C LEU A 84 -13.70 -3.39 -10.60
N TYR A 85 -13.11 -4.12 -9.65
CA TYR A 85 -11.95 -3.65 -8.90
C TYR A 85 -10.72 -3.43 -9.79
N GLY A 86 -10.09 -2.27 -9.60
CA GLY A 86 -8.93 -1.81 -10.38
C GLY A 86 -9.26 -1.26 -11.77
N LYS A 87 -10.50 -1.39 -12.26
CA LYS A 87 -10.94 -0.85 -13.56
C LYS A 87 -11.62 0.51 -13.44
N GLU A 88 -12.31 0.75 -12.34
CA GLU A 88 -13.00 2.02 -12.06
C GLU A 88 -12.34 2.82 -10.93
N ASN A 89 -12.64 4.12 -10.87
CA ASN A 89 -12.21 4.93 -9.74
C ASN A 89 -13.16 4.68 -8.58
N ALA A 90 -12.63 4.15 -7.47
CA ALA A 90 -13.37 3.89 -6.25
C ALA A 90 -12.74 4.64 -5.08
N ILE A 91 -13.58 5.01 -4.11
CA ILE A 91 -13.15 5.55 -2.82
C ILE A 91 -13.28 4.43 -1.80
N VAL A 92 -12.19 4.14 -1.10
CA VAL A 92 -12.18 3.18 0.01
C VAL A 92 -12.39 3.96 1.30
N VAL A 93 -13.49 3.66 1.99
CA VAL A 93 -13.80 4.22 3.30
C VAL A 93 -13.48 3.16 4.34
N LEU A 94 -12.53 3.47 5.21
CA LEU A 94 -12.16 2.60 6.32
C LEU A 94 -12.99 3.01 7.54
N ASN A 95 -13.50 2.01 8.25
CA ASN A 95 -14.24 2.23 9.50
C ASN A 95 -13.32 2.72 10.63
N HIS A 96 -12.02 2.46 10.54
CA HIS A 96 -11.03 2.82 11.52
C HIS A 96 -9.85 3.56 10.86
N SER A 97 -9.15 4.39 11.63
CA SER A 97 -7.95 5.16 11.23
C SER A 97 -6.65 4.56 11.76
N PHE A 98 -6.50 3.23 11.83
CA PHE A 98 -5.20 2.67 12.23
C PHE A 98 -4.26 2.68 11.03
N GLU A 99 -2.97 2.90 11.26
CA GLU A 99 -1.93 2.85 10.22
C GLU A 99 -1.95 1.51 9.46
N ILE A 100 -2.29 0.44 10.17
CA ILE A 100 -2.45 -0.91 9.61
C ILE A 100 -3.59 -0.96 8.58
N ASP A 101 -4.69 -0.24 8.80
CA ASP A 101 -5.83 -0.22 7.88
C ASP A 101 -5.43 0.43 6.54
N PHE A 102 -4.61 1.47 6.58
CA PHE A 102 -4.02 2.08 5.37
C PHE A 102 -3.07 1.11 4.66
N LEU A 103 -2.23 0.39 5.41
CA LEU A 103 -1.34 -0.62 4.85
C LEU A 103 -2.12 -1.75 4.17
N CYS A 104 -3.23 -2.19 4.75
CA CYS A 104 -4.13 -3.18 4.15
C CYS A 104 -4.82 -2.66 2.88
N GLY A 105 -5.18 -1.37 2.85
CA GLY A 105 -5.65 -0.72 1.63
C GLY A 105 -4.59 -0.75 0.52
N TRP A 106 -3.32 -0.54 0.86
CA TRP A 106 -2.21 -0.64 -0.09
C TRP A 106 -1.94 -2.07 -0.56
N THR A 107 -1.99 -3.08 0.31
CA THR A 107 -1.84 -4.48 -0.13
C THR A 107 -2.95 -4.88 -1.10
N PHE A 108 -4.18 -4.42 -0.88
CA PHE A 108 -5.27 -4.57 -1.85
C PHE A 108 -4.92 -3.91 -3.19
N CYS A 109 -4.48 -2.65 -3.19
CA CYS A 109 -4.08 -1.97 -4.42
C CYS A 109 -2.93 -2.66 -5.17
N ASP A 110 -2.01 -3.29 -4.45
CA ASP A 110 -0.91 -4.05 -5.06
C ASP A 110 -1.42 -5.29 -5.80
N ARG A 111 -2.37 -6.04 -5.21
CA ARG A 111 -2.99 -7.22 -5.85
C ARG A 111 -3.71 -6.90 -7.16
N PHE A 112 -4.28 -5.71 -7.29
CA PHE A 112 -4.93 -5.24 -8.51
C PHE A 112 -4.00 -4.41 -9.42
N GLY A 113 -2.72 -4.25 -9.08
CA GLY A 113 -1.74 -3.51 -9.87
C GLY A 113 -1.99 -2.00 -9.95
N VAL A 114 -2.80 -1.44 -9.04
CA VAL A 114 -3.19 -0.02 -9.02
C VAL A 114 -2.45 0.79 -7.96
N LEU A 115 -1.51 0.19 -7.24
CA LEU A 115 -0.72 0.81 -6.17
C LEU A 115 -0.02 2.11 -6.60
N GLY A 116 0.41 2.22 -7.87
CA GLY A 116 1.10 3.39 -8.39
C GLY A 116 0.19 4.46 -9.03
N VAL A 117 -1.06 4.15 -9.40
CA VAL A 117 -1.83 4.99 -10.34
C VAL A 117 -3.26 5.28 -9.85
N ARG A 118 -3.58 6.59 -9.86
CA ARG A 118 -4.90 7.25 -9.82
C ARG A 118 -5.68 7.15 -8.50
N LYS A 119 -5.41 8.14 -7.64
CA LYS A 119 -6.38 8.73 -6.68
C LYS A 119 -7.16 7.71 -5.86
N LEU A 120 -6.51 6.68 -5.33
CA LEU A 120 -7.10 5.98 -4.19
C LEU A 120 -7.00 6.92 -2.99
N ARG A 121 -8.01 7.76 -2.83
CA ARG A 121 -8.13 8.65 -1.69
C ARG A 121 -8.76 7.82 -0.58
N ILE A 122 -7.91 7.20 0.23
CA ILE A 122 -8.33 6.61 1.50
C ILE A 122 -8.69 7.80 2.40
N THR A 123 -9.97 7.94 2.73
CA THR A 123 -10.43 8.97 3.65
C THR A 123 -11.22 8.27 4.73
N THR A 124 -10.78 8.43 5.98
CA THR A 124 -11.59 8.03 7.13
C THR A 124 -12.75 9.00 7.21
N LEU A 125 -13.96 8.49 7.02
CA LEU A 125 -15.15 9.31 7.03
C LEU A 125 -16.23 8.55 7.79
N TYR A 126 -16.50 8.99 9.02
CA TYR A 126 -17.68 8.58 9.80
C TYR A 126 -18.91 9.22 9.11
N LEU A 127 -19.54 8.55 8.13
CA LEU A 127 -20.78 9.04 7.55
C LEU A 127 -21.79 7.90 7.25
N PRO A 128 -23.10 8.24 7.26
CA PRO A 128 -24.21 7.29 7.24
C PRO A 128 -24.32 6.60 5.89
N GLN A 129 -24.93 5.41 5.89
CA GLN A 129 -24.96 4.40 4.81
C GLN A 129 -25.61 4.82 3.46
N SER A 130 -25.79 6.10 3.16
CA SER A 130 -26.51 6.57 1.98
C SER A 130 -25.58 7.13 0.89
N GLY A 131 -24.98 6.25 0.10
CA GLY A 131 -24.40 6.65 -1.18
C GLY A 131 -23.33 5.72 -1.72
N GLY A 132 -23.71 4.73 -2.52
CA GLY A 132 -22.81 4.02 -3.46
C GLY A 132 -21.52 3.42 -2.90
N VAL A 133 -21.37 3.29 -1.57
CA VAL A 133 -20.20 2.67 -0.95
C VAL A 133 -20.40 1.17 -1.04
N LEU A 134 -19.61 0.50 -1.88
CA LEU A 134 -19.56 -0.95 -1.90
C LEU A 134 -19.06 -1.41 -0.51
N PRO A 135 -19.85 -2.19 0.25
CA PRO A 135 -19.43 -2.67 1.54
C PRO A 135 -18.32 -3.70 1.33
N VAL A 136 -17.08 -3.29 1.60
CA VAL A 136 -15.90 -4.14 1.53
C VAL A 136 -15.38 -4.31 2.94
N SER A 137 -15.30 -5.55 3.41
CA SER A 137 -14.72 -5.86 4.71
C SER A 137 -13.34 -6.49 4.52
N ILE A 138 -12.33 -5.93 5.19
CA ILE A 138 -10.98 -6.47 5.22
C ILE A 138 -10.81 -7.22 6.54
N GLY A 139 -10.60 -8.53 6.46
CA GLY A 139 -10.24 -9.35 7.62
C GLY A 139 -8.73 -9.51 7.72
N LEU A 140 -8.20 -9.38 8.93
CA LEU A 140 -6.79 -9.63 9.23
C LEU A 140 -6.64 -10.95 9.99
N ARG A 141 -5.79 -11.84 9.48
CA ARG A 141 -5.39 -13.07 10.19
C ARG A 141 -3.88 -13.07 10.33
N LYS A 142 -3.38 -13.17 11.56
CA LYS A 142 -1.94 -13.31 11.85
C LYS A 142 -1.63 -14.79 12.11
N TYR A 143 -0.72 -15.38 11.33
CA TYR A 143 -0.24 -16.73 11.64
C TYR A 143 0.71 -16.65 12.86
N LYS A 144 0.35 -17.37 13.93
CA LYS A 144 1.20 -17.57 15.11
C LYS A 144 2.31 -18.57 14.82
#